data_AF-J3CBG0-F1
#
_entry.id   AF-J3CBG0-F1
#
_cell.length_a   1.000
_cell.length_b   1.000
_cell.length_c   1.000
_cell.angle_alpha   90.00
_cell.angle_beta   90.00
_cell.angle_gamma   90.00
#
_symmetry.space_group_name_H-M   'P 1'
#
loop_
_entity.id
_entity.type
_entity.pdbx_description
1 polymer ?
#
loop_
_entity_poly.entity_id
_entity_poly.type
_entity_poly.pdbx_seq_one_letter_code
_entity_poly.pdbx_strand_id
1 'polypeptide(L)'
;MKIGIVSIFMILLGVFAKKIIMENEICKTENGYEMIGFGGKPVNIDDKIKKEKCKCITESLLFNPNPKKFSPEQLKELRNELPQWASKNIKDFSENDKKELTDILKLEDAELLKKFEYKFSYFGKPASEEIPVYVFKIKSIPAYCPNFTDEYAVYGKKDKFGVELYPLKDKPDYPKIENKDWAKTELGRD
;
A
#
# COMPACT_ATOMS: atom_id res chain seq x y z
N MET A 1 -14.05 -52.46 16.63
CA MET A 1 -14.76 -51.23 17.05
C MET A 1 -13.72 -50.14 17.33
N LYS A 2 -13.72 -49.10 16.48
CA LYS A 2 -13.17 -47.73 16.63
C LYS A 2 -11.94 -47.53 17.52
N ILE A 3 -10.74 -47.74 16.97
CA ILE A 3 -9.51 -47.12 17.47
C ILE A 3 -8.80 -46.54 16.24
N GLY A 4 -8.54 -45.23 16.22
CA GLY A 4 -7.64 -44.64 15.23
C GLY A 4 -8.07 -43.33 14.54
N ILE A 5 -9.28 -42.80 14.78
CA ILE A 5 -9.70 -41.52 14.16
C ILE A 5 -9.28 -40.29 14.99
N VAL A 6 -8.88 -40.47 16.25
CA VAL A 6 -8.58 -39.34 17.16
C VAL A 6 -7.19 -38.73 16.93
N SER A 7 -6.23 -39.49 16.36
CA SER A 7 -4.83 -39.01 16.23
C SER A 7 -4.57 -38.20 14.97
N ILE A 8 -5.37 -38.34 13.90
CA ILE A 8 -5.17 -37.59 12.65
C ILE A 8 -5.64 -36.13 12.80
N PHE A 9 -6.64 -35.87 13.64
CA PHE A 9 -7.16 -34.51 13.87
C PHE A 9 -6.18 -33.61 14.64
N MET A 10 -5.41 -34.17 15.59
CA MET A 10 -4.38 -33.45 16.35
C MET A 10 -3.16 -33.08 15.48
N ILE A 11 -2.78 -33.93 14.52
CA ILE A 11 -1.65 -33.67 13.63
C ILE A 11 -1.99 -32.54 12.64
N LEU A 12 -3.22 -32.51 12.12
CA LEU A 12 -3.70 -31.43 11.26
C LEU A 12 -3.76 -30.08 12.01
N LEU A 13 -4.31 -30.05 13.23
CA LEU A 13 -4.31 -28.83 14.05
C LEU A 13 -2.89 -28.32 14.36
N GLY A 14 -1.94 -29.22 14.63
CA GLY A 14 -0.54 -28.86 14.88
C GLY A 14 0.17 -28.29 13.64
N VAL A 15 -0.07 -28.85 12.45
CA VAL A 15 0.53 -28.35 11.19
C VAL A 15 -0.09 -27.02 10.77
N PHE A 16 -1.41 -26.85 10.90
CA PHE A 16 -2.09 -25.59 10.63
C PHE A 16 -1.70 -24.50 11.64
N ALA A 17 -1.65 -24.80 12.94
CA ALA A 17 -1.20 -23.85 13.95
C ALA A 17 0.25 -23.43 13.73
N LYS A 18 1.15 -24.37 13.41
CA LYS A 18 2.57 -24.08 13.17
C LYS A 18 2.78 -23.25 11.90
N LYS A 19 1.99 -23.49 10.84
CA LYS A 19 1.99 -22.68 9.62
C LYS A 19 1.48 -21.25 9.88
N ILE A 20 0.39 -21.10 10.63
CA ILE A 20 -0.18 -19.81 11.01
C ILE A 20 0.77 -19.03 11.93
N ILE A 21 1.46 -19.70 12.86
CA ILE A 21 2.46 -19.08 13.75
C ILE A 21 3.68 -18.62 12.94
N MET A 22 4.18 -19.42 12.00
CA MET A 22 5.31 -19.05 11.14
C MET A 22 4.99 -17.91 10.17
N GLU A 23 3.74 -17.79 9.69
CA GLU A 23 3.32 -16.67 8.81
C GLU A 23 3.21 -15.33 9.58
N ASN A 24 2.87 -15.37 10.89
CA ASN A 24 2.81 -14.17 11.74
C ASN A 24 4.19 -13.66 12.18
N GLU A 25 5.21 -14.51 12.29
CA GLU A 25 6.59 -14.08 12.58
C GLU A 25 7.21 -13.25 11.44
N ILE A 26 6.62 -13.28 10.24
CA ILE A 26 7.19 -12.71 9.02
C ILE A 26 6.68 -11.29 8.73
N CYS A 27 5.49 -10.85 9.17
CA CYS A 27 5.06 -9.46 9.00
C CYS A 27 5.61 -8.57 10.13
N LYS A 28 6.74 -7.91 9.90
CA LYS A 28 7.33 -6.95 10.84
C LYS A 28 7.45 -5.59 10.15
N THR A 29 6.52 -4.71 10.48
CA THR A 29 6.52 -3.31 10.05
C THR A 29 7.83 -2.65 10.55
N GLU A 30 8.77 -2.33 9.65
CA GLU A 30 10.13 -1.78 9.87
C GLU A 30 11.02 -2.36 11.00
N ASN A 31 12.24 -2.80 10.64
CA ASN A 31 13.38 -3.08 11.53
C ASN A 31 13.18 -4.14 12.63
N GLY A 32 12.27 -5.08 12.46
CA GLY A 32 12.13 -6.19 13.41
C GLY A 32 11.44 -5.84 14.74
N TYR A 33 10.87 -4.64 14.86
CA TYR A 33 10.08 -4.21 16.02
C TYR A 33 8.73 -3.64 15.58
N GLU A 34 7.67 -4.24 16.10
CA GLU A 34 6.43 -3.58 16.54
C GLU A 34 6.31 -2.04 16.27
N MET A 35 5.68 -1.63 15.16
CA MET A 35 5.49 -0.19 14.85
C MET A 35 4.41 0.48 15.68
N ILE A 36 4.64 1.77 15.87
CA ILE A 36 4.21 2.63 16.94
C ILE A 36 2.93 3.42 16.53
N GLY A 37 1.76 3.06 17.06
CA GLY A 37 0.57 3.93 17.12
C GLY A 37 0.85 5.19 17.93
N PHE A 38 -0.06 6.18 17.91
CA PHE A 38 0.07 7.48 18.61
C PHE A 38 0.78 7.31 19.98
N GLY A 39 2.08 7.66 20.03
CA GLY A 39 2.89 7.64 21.25
C GLY A 39 3.76 6.41 21.56
N GLY A 40 3.96 5.44 20.66
CA GLY A 40 5.03 4.45 20.86
C GLY A 40 4.71 2.98 20.65
N LYS A 41 3.49 2.60 20.21
CA LYS A 41 2.99 1.23 20.46
C LYS A 41 2.80 0.34 19.21
N PRO A 42 3.46 -0.83 19.10
CA PRO A 42 3.06 -1.94 18.21
C PRO A 42 1.62 -1.95 17.68
N VAL A 43 1.46 -1.99 16.37
CA VAL A 43 0.20 -2.34 15.71
C VAL A 43 0.25 -3.83 15.38
N ASN A 44 -0.34 -4.66 16.24
CA ASN A 44 -0.51 -6.08 15.96
C ASN A 44 -1.55 -6.26 14.83
N ILE A 45 -1.15 -6.93 13.74
CA ILE A 45 -2.02 -7.25 12.60
C ILE A 45 -2.37 -8.75 12.50
N ASP A 46 -2.00 -9.57 13.48
CA ASP A 46 -2.26 -11.02 13.50
C ASP A 46 -3.74 -11.31 13.33
N ASP A 47 -4.59 -10.50 13.96
CA ASP A 47 -6.04 -10.63 13.85
C ASP A 47 -6.55 -10.33 12.44
N LYS A 48 -5.89 -9.43 11.70
CA LYS A 48 -6.23 -9.16 10.29
C LYS A 48 -5.78 -10.34 9.42
N ILE A 49 -4.60 -10.89 9.67
CA ILE A 49 -4.05 -12.05 8.95
C ILE A 49 -4.92 -13.30 9.18
N LYS A 50 -5.23 -13.63 10.45
CA LYS A 50 -6.10 -14.77 10.82
C LYS A 50 -7.50 -14.68 10.22
N LYS A 51 -8.00 -13.46 10.00
CA LYS A 51 -9.30 -13.19 9.36
C LYS A 51 -9.20 -13.05 7.84
N GLU A 52 -8.05 -13.39 7.26
CA GLU A 52 -7.72 -13.28 5.83
C GLU A 52 -7.94 -11.87 5.24
N LYS A 53 -7.89 -10.84 6.08
CA LYS A 53 -8.04 -9.44 5.69
C LYS A 53 -6.78 -8.84 5.09
N CYS A 54 -5.63 -9.49 5.27
CA CYS A 54 -4.38 -9.18 4.59
C CYS A 54 -3.46 -10.40 4.64
N LYS A 55 -2.43 -10.41 3.80
CA LYS A 55 -1.38 -11.44 3.76
C LYS A 55 -0.01 -10.78 3.74
N CYS A 56 0.95 -11.32 4.47
CA CYS A 56 2.34 -10.88 4.44
C CYS A 56 2.98 -11.30 3.11
N ILE A 57 3.61 -10.35 2.42
CA ILE A 57 4.46 -10.63 1.25
C ILE A 57 5.93 -10.66 1.70
N THR A 58 6.32 -9.69 2.52
CA THR A 58 7.65 -9.55 3.14
C THR A 58 7.47 -9.03 4.57
N GLU A 59 8.57 -8.71 5.25
CA GLU A 59 8.52 -8.03 6.56
C GLU A 59 7.77 -6.70 6.49
N SER A 60 8.06 -5.89 5.47
CA SER A 60 7.50 -4.54 5.31
C SER A 60 6.31 -4.45 4.34
N LEU A 61 5.99 -5.53 3.61
CA LEU A 61 4.96 -5.53 2.56
C LEU A 61 3.80 -6.46 2.89
N LEU A 62 2.60 -5.98 2.60
CA LEU A 62 1.35 -6.71 2.74
C LEU A 62 0.54 -6.68 1.45
N PHE A 63 -0.20 -7.75 1.22
CA PHE A 63 -1.27 -7.82 0.25
C PHE A 63 -2.60 -7.71 0.97
N ASN A 64 -3.35 -6.66 0.71
CA ASN A 64 -4.71 -6.49 1.18
C ASN A 64 -5.68 -6.82 0.03
N PRO A 65 -6.57 -7.83 0.17
CA PRO A 65 -7.54 -8.18 -0.85
C PRO A 65 -8.57 -7.08 -1.11
N ASN A 66 -8.73 -6.13 -0.18
CA ASN A 66 -9.63 -4.99 -0.30
C ASN A 66 -8.87 -3.68 -0.01
N PRO A 67 -7.90 -3.31 -0.87
CA PRO A 67 -7.08 -2.13 -0.64
C PRO A 67 -7.92 -0.86 -0.80
N LYS A 68 -7.54 0.19 -0.08
CA LYS A 68 -8.20 1.48 -0.18
C LYS A 68 -7.93 2.12 -1.55
N LYS A 69 -9.01 2.36 -2.31
CA LYS A 69 -8.95 3.00 -3.62
C LYS A 69 -8.74 4.51 -3.50
N PHE A 70 -8.25 5.12 -4.59
CA PHE A 70 -8.18 6.57 -4.70
C PHE A 70 -9.57 7.21 -4.61
N SER A 71 -9.65 8.36 -3.95
CA SER A 71 -10.84 9.23 -3.98
C SER A 71 -10.96 9.97 -5.34
N PRO A 72 -12.13 10.56 -5.65
CA PRO A 72 -12.29 11.37 -6.86
C PRO A 72 -11.28 12.54 -6.94
N GLU A 73 -11.01 13.21 -5.82
CA GLU A 73 -10.03 14.30 -5.75
C GLU A 73 -8.62 13.79 -6.07
N GLN A 74 -8.27 12.63 -5.53
CA GLN A 74 -6.99 11.99 -5.80
C GLN A 74 -6.83 11.58 -7.27
N LEU A 75 -7.90 11.05 -7.87
CA LEU A 75 -7.91 10.74 -9.29
C LEU A 75 -7.75 12.00 -10.14
N LYS A 76 -8.42 13.10 -9.76
CA LYS A 76 -8.27 14.39 -10.46
C LYS A 76 -6.82 14.87 -10.46
N GLU A 77 -6.14 14.83 -9.32
CA GLU A 77 -4.72 15.21 -9.24
C GLU A 77 -3.84 14.26 -10.07
N LEU A 78 -4.07 12.95 -10.01
CA LEU A 78 -3.36 11.97 -10.84
C LEU A 78 -3.56 12.20 -12.35
N ARG A 79 -4.75 12.64 -12.79
CA ARG A 79 -5.00 12.99 -14.20
C ARG A 79 -4.11 14.13 -14.68
N ASN A 80 -3.79 15.08 -13.81
CA ASN A 80 -2.95 16.24 -14.14
C ASN A 80 -1.46 15.91 -14.12
N GLU A 81 -1.04 15.06 -13.17
CA GLU A 81 0.37 14.83 -12.89
C GLU A 81 0.98 13.66 -13.67
N LEU A 82 0.22 12.60 -13.98
CA LEU A 82 0.72 11.45 -14.74
C LEU A 82 1.33 11.83 -16.11
N PRO A 83 0.72 12.74 -16.91
CA PRO A 83 1.34 13.19 -18.16
C PRO A 83 2.65 13.93 -17.95
N GLN A 84 2.73 14.79 -16.93
CA GLN A 84 3.95 15.53 -16.63
C GLN A 84 5.06 14.61 -16.13
N TRP A 85 4.70 13.67 -15.26
CA TRP A 85 5.60 12.63 -14.79
C TRP A 85 6.13 11.79 -15.96
N ALA A 86 5.25 11.37 -16.88
CA ALA A 86 5.63 10.58 -18.04
C ALA A 86 6.62 11.32 -18.95
N SER A 87 6.37 12.61 -19.25
CA SER A 87 7.29 13.44 -20.04
C SER A 87 8.68 13.58 -19.42
N LYS A 88 8.79 13.51 -18.08
CA LYS A 88 10.08 13.63 -17.37
C LYS A 88 10.80 12.30 -17.23
N ASN A 89 10.07 11.18 -17.12
CA ASN A 89 10.63 9.88 -16.73
C ASN A 89 10.68 8.84 -17.86
N ILE A 90 9.93 9.04 -18.94
CA ILE A 90 9.90 8.11 -20.07
C ILE A 90 10.72 8.70 -21.21
N LYS A 91 11.80 7.99 -21.58
CA LYS A 91 12.61 8.36 -22.73
C LYS A 91 11.76 8.33 -24.01
N ASP A 92 11.95 9.34 -24.86
CA ASP A 92 11.27 9.47 -26.15
C ASP A 92 9.72 9.53 -26.03
N PHE A 93 9.22 10.11 -24.92
CA PHE A 93 7.79 10.36 -24.72
C PHE A 93 7.31 11.52 -25.61
N SER A 94 6.57 11.18 -26.66
CA SER A 94 6.10 12.11 -27.69
C SER A 94 4.79 12.81 -27.30
N GLU A 95 4.43 13.86 -28.04
CA GLU A 95 3.11 14.51 -27.89
C GLU A 95 1.95 13.56 -28.24
N ASN A 96 2.15 12.59 -29.15
CA ASN A 96 1.14 11.57 -29.43
C ASN A 96 0.93 10.65 -28.21
N ASP A 97 2.02 10.24 -27.54
CA ASP A 97 1.92 9.41 -26.33
C ASP A 97 1.24 10.17 -25.19
N LYS A 98 1.53 11.46 -25.06
CA LYS A 98 0.87 12.35 -24.11
C LYS A 98 -0.62 12.45 -24.40
N LYS A 99 -1.02 12.56 -25.67
CA LYS A 99 -2.43 12.59 -26.07
C LYS A 99 -3.13 11.27 -25.74
N GLU A 100 -2.53 10.13 -26.11
CA GLU A 100 -3.07 8.80 -25.81
C GLU A 100 -3.26 8.60 -24.30
N LEU A 101 -2.24 8.94 -23.50
CA LEU A 101 -2.33 8.91 -22.05
C LEU A 101 -3.44 9.82 -21.54
N THR A 102 -3.52 11.06 -22.04
CA THR A 102 -4.55 12.02 -21.63
C THR A 102 -5.96 11.50 -21.96
N ASP A 103 -6.14 10.81 -23.08
CA ASP A 103 -7.44 10.25 -23.45
C ASP A 103 -7.83 9.06 -22.55
N ILE A 104 -6.88 8.22 -22.13
CA ILE A 104 -7.12 7.20 -21.08
C ILE A 104 -7.47 7.88 -19.75
N LEU A 105 -6.76 8.96 -19.40
CA LEU A 105 -7.00 9.75 -18.20
C LEU A 105 -8.26 10.62 -18.27
N LYS A 106 -9.07 10.54 -19.33
CA LYS A 106 -10.42 11.15 -19.40
C LYS A 106 -11.54 10.16 -19.13
N LEU A 107 -11.24 8.86 -19.01
CA LEU A 107 -12.24 7.84 -18.65
C LEU A 107 -12.96 8.21 -17.35
N GLU A 108 -14.20 7.73 -17.20
CA GLU A 108 -14.93 7.83 -15.92
C GLU A 108 -14.14 7.20 -14.78
N ASP A 109 -14.27 7.72 -13.56
CA ASP A 109 -13.47 7.30 -12.40
C ASP A 109 -13.47 5.78 -12.17
N ALA A 110 -14.64 5.14 -12.33
CA ALA A 110 -14.76 3.70 -12.16
C ALA A 110 -13.96 2.89 -13.19
N GLU A 111 -13.88 3.38 -14.44
CA GLU A 111 -13.10 2.75 -15.51
C GLU A 111 -11.62 3.08 -15.39
N LEU A 112 -11.29 4.32 -15.02
CA LEU A 112 -9.92 4.74 -14.76
C LEU A 112 -9.30 3.94 -13.61
N LEU A 113 -10.04 3.73 -12.52
CA LEU A 113 -9.58 2.90 -11.39
C LEU A 113 -9.21 1.48 -11.80
N LYS A 114 -9.86 0.89 -12.81
CA LYS A 114 -9.49 -0.44 -13.33
C LYS A 114 -8.14 -0.45 -14.04
N LYS A 115 -7.63 0.72 -14.46
CA LYS A 115 -6.29 0.86 -15.05
C LYS A 115 -5.18 0.90 -14.00
N PHE A 116 -5.52 1.16 -12.73
CA PHE A 116 -4.60 1.12 -11.60
C PHE A 116 -4.57 -0.28 -11.01
N GLU A 117 -3.46 -0.99 -11.22
CA GLU A 117 -3.25 -2.34 -10.72
C GLU A 117 -2.69 -2.27 -9.28
N TYR A 118 -3.46 -2.72 -8.29
CA TYR A 118 -2.93 -2.87 -6.94
C TYR A 118 -1.81 -3.92 -6.91
N LYS A 119 -0.66 -3.57 -6.30
CA LYS A 119 0.47 -4.50 -6.15
C LYS A 119 0.62 -5.00 -4.72
N PHE A 120 0.76 -4.07 -3.79
CA PHE A 120 0.99 -4.33 -2.37
C PHE A 120 0.72 -3.04 -1.61
N SER A 121 0.70 -3.13 -0.29
CA SER A 121 0.72 -2.00 0.61
C SER A 121 1.97 -2.06 1.48
N TYR A 122 2.38 -0.90 1.98
CA TYR A 122 3.36 -0.77 3.06
C TYR A 122 2.78 0.13 4.15
N PHE A 123 3.44 0.24 5.29
CA PHE A 123 3.02 1.17 6.34
C PHE A 123 3.86 2.44 6.28
N GLY A 124 3.20 3.59 6.16
CA GLY A 124 3.89 4.88 6.15
C GLY A 124 3.99 5.52 7.53
N LYS A 125 4.96 6.43 7.63
CA LYS A 125 5.04 7.41 8.71
C LYS A 125 4.18 8.60 8.29
N PRO A 126 3.32 9.14 9.17
CA PRO A 126 3.53 9.13 10.61
C PRO A 126 2.58 8.26 11.45
N ALA A 127 1.60 7.59 10.85
CA ALA A 127 0.45 7.03 11.59
C ALA A 127 0.35 5.50 11.57
N SER A 128 1.36 4.78 11.05
CA SER A 128 1.25 3.34 10.81
C SER A 128 0.04 3.02 9.93
N GLU A 129 -0.27 3.93 9.00
CA GLU A 129 -1.38 3.76 8.07
C GLU A 129 -0.92 2.90 6.91
N GLU A 130 -1.80 2.01 6.49
CA GLU A 130 -1.57 1.18 5.31
C GLU A 130 -1.67 2.06 4.06
N ILE A 131 -0.60 2.09 3.26
CA ILE A 131 -0.51 2.83 2.01
C ILE A 131 -0.53 1.83 0.87
N PRO A 132 -1.66 1.64 0.19
CA PRO A 132 -1.72 0.79 -0.98
C PRO A 132 -0.99 1.44 -2.14
N VAL A 133 -0.16 0.67 -2.81
CA VAL A 133 0.58 1.08 -4.00
C VAL A 133 -0.10 0.49 -5.23
N TYR A 134 -0.56 1.40 -6.09
CA TYR A 134 -1.14 1.06 -7.38
C TYR A 134 -0.12 1.32 -8.49
N VAL A 135 -0.15 0.52 -9.53
CA VAL A 135 0.68 0.71 -10.72
C VAL A 135 -0.21 1.11 -11.88
N PHE A 136 0.09 2.25 -12.48
CA PHE A 136 -0.47 2.67 -13.77
C PHE A 136 0.59 2.45 -14.85
N LYS A 137 0.26 1.66 -15.88
CA LYS A 137 1.20 1.38 -16.97
C LYS A 137 1.08 2.45 -18.05
N ILE A 138 2.18 3.14 -18.32
CA ILE A 138 2.31 4.10 -19.43
C ILE A 138 3.25 3.46 -20.43
N LYS A 139 2.71 2.98 -21.57
CA LYS A 139 3.38 2.00 -22.43
C LYS A 139 3.80 0.77 -21.61
N SER A 140 5.10 0.46 -21.59
CA SER A 140 5.70 -0.62 -20.80
C SER A 140 6.37 -0.13 -19.51
N ILE A 141 6.25 1.16 -19.18
CA ILE A 141 6.87 1.74 -18.00
C ILE A 141 5.85 1.83 -16.85
N PRO A 142 6.15 1.21 -15.68
CA PRO A 142 5.27 1.32 -14.52
C PRO A 142 5.44 2.68 -13.84
N ALA A 143 4.33 3.39 -13.65
CA ALA A 143 4.22 4.51 -12.72
C ALA A 143 3.61 3.99 -11.40
N TYR A 144 4.36 4.05 -10.32
CA TYR A 144 3.90 3.61 -8.99
C TYR A 144 3.23 4.80 -8.30
N CYS A 145 1.97 4.63 -7.91
CA CYS A 145 1.15 5.65 -7.30
C CYS A 145 0.74 5.16 -5.89
N PRO A 146 1.51 5.48 -4.85
CA PRO A 146 1.11 5.23 -3.48
C PRO A 146 -0.10 6.07 -3.09
N ASN A 147 -1.05 5.45 -2.40
CA ASN A 147 -2.27 6.11 -1.96
C ASN A 147 -2.17 6.55 -0.49
N PHE A 148 -1.73 7.79 -0.26
CA PHE A 148 -1.54 8.36 1.07
C PHE A 148 -2.83 8.86 1.75
N THR A 149 -4.04 8.44 1.34
CA THR A 149 -5.30 9.04 1.85
C THR A 149 -5.34 9.10 3.38
N ASP A 150 -5.02 8.00 4.07
CA ASP A 150 -5.13 7.92 5.53
C ASP A 150 -3.98 8.68 6.22
N GLU A 151 -2.76 8.55 5.70
CA GLU A 151 -1.62 9.30 6.20
C GLU A 151 -1.86 10.82 6.12
N TYR A 152 -2.38 11.30 4.99
CA TYR A 152 -2.61 12.73 4.77
C TYR A 152 -3.76 13.30 5.60
N ALA A 153 -4.62 12.45 6.14
CA ALA A 153 -5.71 12.85 7.01
C ALA A 153 -5.23 13.12 8.45
N VAL A 154 -4.01 12.73 8.84
CA VAL A 154 -3.48 13.00 10.19
C VAL A 154 -2.70 14.31 10.30
N TYR A 155 -2.18 14.82 9.18
CA TYR A 155 -1.42 16.08 9.15
C TYR A 155 -2.31 17.29 9.50
N GLY A 156 -1.78 18.17 10.35
CA GLY A 156 -2.48 19.36 10.85
C GLY A 156 -3.57 19.09 11.89
N LYS A 157 -3.81 17.83 12.27
CA LYS A 157 -4.71 17.52 13.38
C LYS A 157 -4.03 17.85 14.71
N LYS A 158 -4.77 18.56 15.57
CA LYS A 158 -4.36 18.88 16.93
C LYS A 158 -4.92 17.85 17.90
N ASP A 159 -4.12 17.46 18.88
CA ASP A 159 -4.58 16.66 20.00
C ASP A 159 -5.45 17.50 20.97
N LYS A 160 -5.91 16.87 22.06
CA LYS A 160 -6.73 17.53 23.09
C LYS A 160 -6.02 18.68 23.82
N PHE A 161 -4.70 18.80 23.67
CA PHE A 161 -3.87 19.85 24.24
C PHE A 161 -3.49 20.92 23.19
N GLY A 162 -3.99 20.81 21.96
CA GLY A 162 -3.70 21.75 20.89
C GLY A 162 -2.39 21.49 20.14
N VAL A 163 -1.71 20.37 20.41
CA VAL A 163 -0.43 20.02 19.80
C VAL A 163 -0.65 19.28 18.48
N GLU A 164 -0.04 19.76 17.40
CA GLU A 164 0.04 19.03 16.13
C GLU A 164 1.19 18.04 16.21
N LEU A 165 0.91 16.74 16.31
CA LEU A 165 1.97 15.72 16.26
C LEU A 165 2.62 15.66 14.87
N TYR A 166 1.84 15.93 13.82
CA TYR A 166 2.28 15.93 12.42
C TYR A 166 1.92 17.28 11.80
N PRO A 167 2.83 18.27 11.84
CA PRO A 167 2.54 19.62 11.41
C PRO A 167 2.13 19.67 9.94
N LEU A 168 1.10 20.45 9.62
CA LEU A 168 0.58 20.53 8.24
C LEU A 168 1.65 20.93 7.21
N LYS A 169 2.62 21.75 7.61
CA LYS A 169 3.75 22.18 6.77
C LYS A 169 4.69 21.05 6.34
N ASP A 170 4.69 19.93 7.07
CA ASP A 170 5.54 18.77 6.80
C ASP A 170 4.77 17.70 6.01
N LYS A 171 3.52 18.00 5.60
CA LYS A 171 2.70 17.12 4.77
C LYS A 171 3.36 16.99 3.39
N PRO A 172 3.68 15.77 2.92
CA PRO A 172 4.25 15.58 1.60
C PRO A 172 3.29 16.01 0.49
N ASP A 173 3.85 16.43 -0.64
CA ASP A 173 3.07 16.80 -1.83
C ASP A 173 2.26 15.59 -2.35
N TYR A 174 1.06 15.87 -2.86
CA TYR A 174 0.23 14.89 -3.56
C TYR A 174 0.07 15.29 -5.03
N PRO A 175 0.03 14.33 -5.97
CA PRO A 175 0.37 12.92 -5.85
C PRO A 175 1.88 12.71 -5.89
N LYS A 176 2.38 11.73 -5.14
CA LYS A 176 3.73 11.20 -5.34
C LYS A 176 3.64 10.08 -6.39
N ILE A 177 4.33 10.25 -7.52
CA ILE A 177 4.39 9.24 -8.59
C ILE A 177 5.84 8.79 -8.71
N GLU A 178 6.06 7.50 -8.50
CA GLU A 178 7.37 6.90 -8.31
C GLU A 178 7.74 5.95 -9.45
N ASN A 179 9.04 5.71 -9.58
CA ASN A 179 9.58 4.80 -10.59
C ASN A 179 9.94 3.43 -9.99
N LYS A 180 10.42 2.55 -10.86
CA LYS A 180 10.82 1.18 -10.50
C LYS A 180 11.96 1.15 -9.47
N ASP A 181 12.91 2.06 -9.55
CA ASP A 181 14.09 2.04 -8.68
C ASP A 181 13.77 2.54 -7.26
N TRP A 182 12.83 3.48 -7.13
CA TRP A 182 12.22 3.81 -5.85
C TRP A 182 11.58 2.57 -5.22
N ALA A 183 10.78 1.81 -5.99
CA ALA A 183 10.10 0.63 -5.48
C ALA A 183 11.09 -0.43 -4.95
N LYS A 184 12.17 -0.71 -5.69
CA LYS A 184 13.23 -1.62 -5.22
C LYS A 184 13.89 -1.16 -3.93
N THR A 185 14.10 0.14 -3.77
CA THR A 185 14.86 0.71 -2.64
C THR A 185 14.03 0.80 -1.38
N GLU A 186 12.83 1.38 -1.45
CA GLU A 186 11.95 1.55 -0.28
C GLU A 186 11.27 0.25 0.13
N LEU A 187 11.04 -0.67 -0.81
CA LEU A 187 10.16 -1.82 -0.60
C LEU A 187 10.89 -3.15 -0.73
N GLY A 188 12.20 -3.11 -1.00
CA GLY A 188 13.11 -4.24 -0.95
C GLY A 188 12.92 -5.31 -2.04
N ARG A 189 12.02 -5.14 -3.02
CA ARG A 189 11.86 -6.04 -4.19
C ARG A 189 11.18 -5.39 -5.40
N ASP A 190 11.62 -5.81 -6.59
CA ASP A 190 10.81 -6.04 -7.80
C ASP A 190 11.18 -7.40 -8.39
#